data_AF-A0A1Z8MQS4-F1
#
_entry.id   AF-A0A1Z8MQS4-F1
#
_cell.length_a   1.000
_cell.length_b   1.000
_cell.length_c   1.000
_cell.angle_alpha   90.00
_cell.angle_beta   90.00
_cell.angle_gamma   90.00
#
_symmetry.space_group_name_H-M   'P 1'
#
loop_
_entity.id
_entity.type
_entity.pdbx_description
1 polymer ?
#
loop_
_entity_poly.entity_id
_entity_poly.type
_entity_poly.pdbx_seq_one_letter_code
_entity_poly.pdbx_strand_id
1 'polypeptide(L)' 'MYTIERLVDQGWAKEISFKTEFKAFINARTKCMATGKTYRVISSDRTVVCVITLDDCKRQLLAR' A
#
# COMPACT_ATOMS: atom_id res chain seq x y z
N MET A 1 -3.15 6.08 -13.46
CA MET A 1 -3.69 6.43 -12.12
C MET A 1 -3.41 5.25 -11.21
N TYR A 2 -3.18 5.48 -9.92
CA TYR A 2 -2.77 4.43 -8.99
C TYR A 2 -3.70 4.41 -7.79
N THR A 3 -4.26 3.26 -7.45
CA THR A 3 -5.18 3.10 -6.32
C THR A 3 -4.50 2.30 -5.24
N ILE A 4 -4.64 2.72 -3.98
CA ILE A 4 -4.24 1.89 -2.85
C ILE A 4 -5.44 1.04 -2.42
N GLU A 5 -5.18 -0.23 -2.16
CA GLU A 5 -6.14 -1.16 -1.59
C GLU A 5 -5.61 -1.69 -0.27
N ARG A 6 -6.50 -1.85 0.71
CA ARG A 6 -6.22 -2.44 2.01
C ARG A 6 -6.71 -3.88 2.03
N LEU A 7 -5.92 -4.78 2.60
CA LEU A 7 -6.36 -6.15 2.88
C LEU A 7 -7.36 -6.14 4.05
N VAL A 8 -8.54 -6.71 3.81
CA VAL A 8 -9.63 -6.95 4.76
C VAL A 8 -10.05 -8.42 4.69
N ASP A 9 -10.95 -8.87 5.56
CA ASP A 9 -11.33 -10.30 5.65
C ASP A 9 -11.88 -10.87 4.33
N GLN A 10 -12.53 -10.04 3.52
CA GLN A 10 -13.11 -10.42 2.22
C GLN A 10 -12.21 -10.09 1.02
N GLY A 11 -10.91 -9.87 1.24
CA GLY A 11 -9.95 -9.56 0.18
C GLY A 11 -9.50 -8.09 0.18
N TRP A 12 -9.50 -7.44 -0.97
CA TRP A 12 -8.90 -6.12 -1.14
C TRP A 12 -9.96 -5.02 -1.27
N ALA A 13 -9.94 -4.06 -0.35
CA ALA A 13 -10.83 -2.91 -0.35
C ALA A 13 -10.11 -1.66 -0.86
N LYS A 14 -10.66 -1.02 -1.90
CA LYS A 14 -10.16 0.26 -2.43
C LYS A 14 -10.34 1.37 -1.40
N GLU A 15 -9.29 2.16 -1.18
CA GLU A 15 -9.39 3.34 -0.32
C GLU A 15 -9.31 4.64 -1.11
N ILE A 16 -8.19 4.90 -1.79
CA ILE A 16 -7.91 6.20 -2.40
C ILE A 16 -7.02 6.04 -3.64
N SER A 17 -7.15 6.97 -4.57
CA SER A 17 -6.38 6.98 -5.80
C SER A 17 -5.53 8.24 -5.96
N PHE A 18 -4.37 8.08 -6.58
CA PHE A 18 -3.37 9.11 -6.79
C PHE A 18 -2.95 9.16 -8.26
N LYS A 19 -2.47 10.33 -8.70
CA LYS A 19 -1.97 10.52 -10.07
C LYS A 19 -0.68 9.75 -10.34
N THR A 20 0.18 9.61 -9.33
CA THR A 20 1.49 8.96 -9.46
C THR A 20 1.64 7.77 -8.54
N GLU A 21 2.44 6.80 -8.98
CA GLU A 21 2.75 5.58 -8.23
C GLU A 21 3.43 5.92 -6.90
N PHE A 22 4.43 6.81 -6.95
CA PHE A 22 5.18 7.22 -5.76
C PHE A 22 4.27 7.81 -4.66
N LYS A 23 3.30 8.66 -5.02
CA LYS A 23 2.35 9.21 -4.02
C LYS A 23 1.46 8.12 -3.43
N ALA A 24 1.03 7.15 -4.25
CA ALA A 24 0.25 6.01 -3.78
C ALA A 24 1.08 5.14 -2.83
N PHE A 25 2.32 4.83 -3.19
CA PHE A 25 3.24 4.05 -2.36
C PHE A 25 3.49 4.71 -0.99
N ILE A 26 3.86 5.99 -0.97
CA ILE A 26 4.11 6.70 0.30
C ILE A 26 2.85 6.72 1.18
N ASN A 27 1.68 6.96 0.62
CA ASN A 27 0.43 6.95 1.38
C ASN A 27 0.06 5.55 1.91
N ALA A 28 0.18 4.52 1.06
CA ALA A 28 -0.06 3.14 1.47
C ALA A 28 0.90 2.71 2.59
N ARG A 29 2.19 3.10 2.50
CA ARG A 29 3.18 2.82 3.54
C ARG A 29 2.87 3.54 4.86
N THR A 30 2.54 4.82 4.81
CA THR A 30 2.15 5.59 6.00
C THR A 30 0.92 4.96 6.67
N LYS A 31 -0.09 4.56 5.90
CA LYS A 31 -1.29 3.88 6.41
C LYS A 31 -0.99 2.48 6.96
N CYS A 32 -0.12 1.71 6.29
CA CYS A 32 0.34 0.41 6.78
C CYS A 32 0.99 0.54 8.16
N MET A 33 1.91 1.49 8.32
CA MET A 33 2.58 1.75 9.59
C MET A 33 1.62 2.23 10.69
N ALA A 34 0.65 3.08 10.34
CA ALA A 34 -0.31 3.62 11.31
C ALA A 34 -1.38 2.60 11.76
N THR A 35 -1.80 1.69 10.87
CA THR A 35 -2.92 0.77 11.12
C THR A 35 -2.50 -0.68 11.38
N GLY A 36 -1.25 -1.03 11.04
CA GLY A 36 -0.74 -2.40 11.05
C GLY A 36 -1.35 -3.31 9.99
N LYS A 37 -2.12 -2.77 9.02
CA LYS A 37 -2.76 -3.54 7.96
C LYS A 37 -1.89 -3.60 6.70
N THR A 38 -2.07 -4.66 5.92
CA THR A 38 -1.41 -4.82 4.62
C THR A 38 -2.10 -3.94 3.58
N TYR A 39 -1.29 -3.28 2.76
CA TYR A 39 -1.75 -2.46 1.64
C TYR A 39 -1.11 -2.95 0.33
N ARG A 40 -1.74 -2.63 -0.79
CA ARG A 40 -1.12 -2.76 -2.12
C ARG A 40 -1.42 -1.54 -2.97
N VAL A 41 -0.54 -1.26 -3.93
CA VAL A 41 -0.76 -0.25 -4.97
C VAL A 41 -1.12 -0.98 -6.25
N ILE A 42 -2.23 -0.60 -6.86
CA ILE A 42 -2.66 -1.10 -8.18
C ILE A 42 -2.66 0.04 -9.19
N SER A 43 -2.30 -0.25 -10.42
CA SER A 43 -2.39 0.68 -11.56
C SER A 43 -3.79 0.66 -12.17
N SER A 44 -4.05 1.58 -13.12
CA SER A 44 -5.36 1.73 -13.77
C SER A 44 -5.79 0.51 -14.60
N ASP A 45 -4.83 -0.25 -15.11
CA ASP A 45 -5.00 -1.55 -15.79
C ASP A 45 -5.17 -2.72 -14.82
N ARG A 46 -5.34 -2.44 -13.51
CA ARG A 46 -5.51 -3.41 -12.41
C ARG A 46 -4.29 -4.29 -12.15
N THR A 47 -3.12 -3.94 -12.68
CA THR A 47 -1.86 -4.59 -12.34
C THR A 47 -1.45 -4.21 -10.92
N VAL A 48 -1.04 -5.20 -10.13
CA VAL A 48 -0.48 -4.95 -8.79
C VAL A 48 0.97 -4.50 -8.96
N VAL A 49 1.25 -3.27 -8.56
CA VAL A 49 2.56 -2.65 -8.73
C VAL A 49 3.44 -2.93 -7.52
N CYS A 50 2.85 -2.90 -6.31
CA CYS A 50 3.58 -3.12 -5.07
C CYS A 50 2.65 -3.65 -3.97
N VAL A 51 3.14 -4.56 -3.14
CA VAL A 51 2.50 -5.00 -1.89
C VAL A 51 3.33 -4.50 -0.72
N ILE A 52 2.68 -3.90 0.26
CA ILE A 52 3.29 -3.28 1.43
C ILE A 52 2.76 -3.99 2.67
N THR A 53 3.65 -4.73 3.33
CA THR A 53 3.36 -5.38 4.61
C THR A 53 4.01 -4.62 5.76
N LEU A 54 3.49 -4.84 6.97
CA LEU A 54 4.05 -4.23 8.17
C LEU A 54 5.48 -4.73 8.44
N ASP A 55 5.76 -6.00 8.15
CA ASP A 55 7.09 -6.59 8.31
C ASP A 55 8.12 -5.94 7.39
N ASP A 56 7.78 -5.67 6.13
CA ASP A 56 8.65 -4.95 5.20
C ASP A 56 8.96 -3.54 5.70
N CYS A 57 7.96 -2.84 6.23
CA CYS A 57 8.14 -1.49 6.76
C CYS A 57 9.02 -1.49 8.01
N LYS A 58 8.87 -2.47 8.91
CA LYS A 58 9.70 -2.62 10.10
C LYS A 58 11.16 -2.95 9.76
N ARG A 59 11.39 -3.84 8.79
CA ARG A 59 12.75 -4.17 8.33
C ARG A 59 13.50 -2.94 7.80
N GLN A 60 12.82 -2.05 7.08
CA GLN A 60 13.42 -0.81 6.60
C GLN A 60 13.73 0.21 7.72
N LEU A 61 13.05 0.15 8.86
CA LEU A 61 13.35 0.99 10.02
C LEU A 61 14.56 0.48 10.81
N LEU A 62 14.76 -0.83 10.85
CA LEU A 62 15.88 -1.47 11.56
C LEU A 62 17.18 -1.50 10.76
N ALA A 63 17.13 -1.23 9.46
CA ALA A 63 18.29 -1.15 8.58
C ALA A 63 19.01 0.22 8.65
N ARG A 64 18.79 0.98 9.72
CA ARG A 64 19.23 2.38 9.86
C ARG A 64 20.05 2.59 11.11
#